data_AF-A0A8J3YZT3-F1
#
_entry.id   AF-A0A8J3YZT3-F1
#
_cell.length_a   1.000
_cell.length_b   1.000
_cell.length_c   1.000
_cell.angle_alpha   90.00
_cell.angle_beta   90.00
_cell.angle_gamma   90.00
#
_symmetry.space_group_name_H-M   'P 1'
#
loop_
_entity.id
_entity.type
_entity.pdbx_description
1 polymer ?
#
loop_
_entity_poly.entity_id
_entity_poly.type
_entity_poly.pdbx_seq_one_letter_code
_entity_poly.pdbx_strand_id
1 'polypeptide(L)'
;MRRAITTLAALLAVLLLGATPAAAHGGKIKLEVAGDGATGVTVRALYQSDGHPVEDKVLRLTLTATADGGRTAGPFDLGPAAEGRGFYSSGAVLTPGRWTVVVTAADPNVIRAESTVDARTPQAAPAASTPVSPDATKTTTPETDAASGSGGTWWTVAFLVALALAGVTLILVRRRASPNASRRPTGRPVPTGRPRRHG
;
A
#
# COMPACT_ATOMS: atom_id res chain seq x y z
N MET A 1 18.83 41.30 -8.23
CA MET A 1 17.50 40.65 -8.20
C MET A 1 17.30 39.58 -9.26
N ARG A 2 17.63 39.81 -10.55
CA ARG A 2 17.47 38.81 -11.63
C ARG A 2 18.18 37.46 -11.39
N ARG A 3 19.37 37.48 -10.79
CA ARG A 3 20.15 36.25 -10.52
C ARG A 3 19.58 35.37 -9.39
N ALA A 4 18.94 35.97 -8.39
CA ALA A 4 18.30 35.25 -7.29
C ALA A 4 16.99 34.56 -7.73
N ILE A 5 16.28 35.16 -8.67
CA ILE A 5 15.07 34.59 -9.28
C ILE A 5 15.43 33.36 -10.14
N THR A 6 16.52 33.44 -10.92
CA THR A 6 16.98 32.30 -11.74
C THR A 6 17.45 31.11 -10.90
N THR A 7 18.10 31.33 -9.75
CA THR A 7 18.53 30.24 -8.87
C THR A 7 17.35 29.57 -8.18
N LEU A 8 16.34 30.34 -7.77
CA LEU A 8 15.12 29.79 -7.15
C LEU A 8 14.29 29.00 -8.16
N ALA A 9 14.16 29.51 -9.40
CA ALA A 9 13.47 28.81 -10.48
C ALA A 9 14.18 27.49 -10.86
N ALA A 10 15.51 27.49 -10.90
CA ALA A 10 16.28 26.28 -11.18
C ALA A 10 16.15 25.24 -10.06
N LEU A 11 16.14 25.66 -8.79
CA LEU A 11 15.96 24.75 -7.65
C LEU A 11 14.55 24.14 -7.64
N LEU A 12 13.52 24.96 -7.92
CA LEU A 12 12.14 24.51 -8.00
C LEU A 12 11.93 23.55 -9.19
N ALA A 13 12.57 23.80 -10.33
CA ALA A 13 12.55 22.90 -11.48
C ALA A 13 13.18 21.54 -11.14
N VAL A 14 14.33 21.51 -10.45
CA VAL A 14 14.96 20.24 -10.03
C VAL A 14 14.08 19.44 -9.07
N LEU A 15 13.34 20.11 -8.17
CA LEU A 15 12.41 19.44 -7.25
C LEU A 15 11.18 18.86 -7.98
N LEU A 16 10.65 19.55 -8.98
CA LEU A 16 9.50 19.09 -9.77
C LEU A 16 9.85 17.93 -10.72
N LEU A 17 11.11 17.81 -11.17
CA LEU A 17 11.56 16.71 -12.02
C LEU A 17 11.82 15.39 -11.25
N GLY A 18 11.82 15.42 -9.91
CA GLY A 18 12.03 14.24 -9.06
C GLY A 18 10.74 13.53 -8.62
N ALA A 19 9.57 14.12 -8.86
CA ALA A 19 8.29 13.50 -8.56
C ALA A 19 7.95 12.48 -9.66
N THR A 20 8.43 11.25 -9.53
CA THR A 20 7.91 10.16 -10.35
C THR A 20 6.43 9.98 -10.01
N PRO A 21 5.53 9.83 -11.01
CA PRO A 21 4.15 9.48 -10.73
C PRO A 21 4.14 8.22 -9.86
N ALA A 22 3.32 8.21 -8.80
CA ALA A 22 3.06 6.98 -8.07
C ALA A 22 2.67 5.92 -9.11
N ALA A 23 3.41 4.81 -9.15
CA ALA A 23 3.22 3.79 -10.16
C ALA A 23 1.74 3.40 -10.16
N ALA A 24 1.01 3.65 -11.25
CA ALA A 24 -0.36 3.21 -11.35
C ALA A 24 -0.36 1.69 -11.42
N HIS A 25 -0.72 1.03 -10.34
CA HIS A 25 -0.87 -0.42 -10.29
C HIS A 25 -2.04 -0.74 -11.24
N GLY A 26 -1.81 -1.58 -12.24
CA GLY A 26 -2.76 -1.77 -13.33
C GLY A 26 -2.53 -3.08 -14.06
N GLY A 27 -3.58 -3.61 -14.70
CA GLY A 27 -3.50 -4.83 -15.48
C GLY A 27 -4.54 -5.87 -15.07
N LYS A 28 -4.23 -7.14 -15.35
CA LYS A 28 -5.15 -8.26 -15.06
C LYS A 28 -5.37 -8.37 -13.56
N ILE A 29 -6.62 -8.58 -13.17
CA ILE A 29 -7.03 -8.77 -11.78
C ILE A 29 -7.20 -10.27 -11.52
N LYS A 30 -6.80 -10.74 -10.34
CA LYS A 30 -7.17 -12.06 -9.80
C LYS A 30 -8.04 -11.88 -8.57
N LEU A 31 -8.89 -12.86 -8.31
CA LEU A 31 -9.67 -12.94 -7.07
C LEU A 31 -9.13 -14.09 -6.23
N GLU A 32 -8.88 -13.83 -4.94
CA GLU A 32 -8.60 -14.85 -3.94
C GLU A 32 -9.85 -15.00 -3.07
N VAL A 33 -10.42 -16.21 -3.01
CA VAL A 33 -11.70 -16.51 -2.36
C VAL A 33 -11.45 -17.45 -1.18
N ALA A 34 -11.94 -17.07 0.00
CA ALA A 34 -11.79 -17.84 1.23
C ALA A 34 -13.06 -17.78 2.09
N GLY A 35 -13.23 -18.74 3.01
CA GLY A 35 -14.24 -18.63 4.06
C GLY A 35 -13.83 -17.61 5.12
N ASP A 36 -14.80 -17.00 5.79
CA ASP A 36 -14.57 -16.11 6.93
C ASP A 36 -14.35 -16.87 8.27
N GLY A 37 -14.30 -18.21 8.21
CA GLY A 37 -14.24 -19.07 9.38
C GLY A 37 -15.59 -19.41 10.01
N ALA A 38 -16.68 -18.83 9.48
CA ALA A 38 -18.05 -19.06 9.88
C ALA A 38 -18.89 -19.42 8.63
N THR A 39 -20.01 -18.71 8.43
CA THR A 39 -20.96 -18.96 7.34
C THR A 39 -20.81 -17.98 6.18
N GLY A 40 -19.74 -17.20 6.14
CA GLY A 40 -19.47 -16.23 5.08
C GLY A 40 -18.24 -16.56 4.23
N VAL A 41 -18.15 -15.81 3.15
CA VAL A 41 -17.05 -15.84 2.18
C VAL A 41 -16.46 -14.44 2.08
N THR A 42 -15.13 -14.36 2.14
CA THR A 42 -14.33 -13.17 1.85
C THR A 42 -13.62 -13.30 0.52
N VAL A 43 -13.45 -12.18 -0.16
CA VAL A 43 -12.77 -12.11 -1.46
C VAL A 43 -11.79 -10.95 -1.47
N ARG A 44 -10.57 -11.20 -1.96
CA ARG A 44 -9.57 -10.18 -2.25
C ARG A 44 -9.40 -10.04 -3.75
N ALA A 45 -9.58 -8.83 -4.27
CA ALA A 45 -9.25 -8.48 -5.64
C ALA A 45 -7.84 -7.90 -5.67
N LEU A 46 -6.94 -8.54 -6.41
CA LEU A 46 -5.53 -8.17 -6.48
C LEU A 46 -5.09 -7.97 -7.92
N TYR A 47 -4.19 -7.02 -8.16
CA TYR A 47 -3.46 -6.94 -9.42
C TYR A 47 -2.53 -8.15 -9.57
N GLN A 48 -2.62 -8.87 -10.68
CA GLN A 48 -1.82 -10.09 -10.90
C GLN A 48 -0.32 -9.80 -11.00
N SER A 49 0.05 -8.61 -11.46
CA SER A 49 1.44 -8.20 -11.68
C SER A 49 2.24 -8.05 -10.39
N ASP A 50 1.61 -7.52 -9.34
CA ASP A 50 2.30 -7.07 -8.13
C ASP A 50 1.62 -7.54 -6.83
N GLY A 51 0.44 -8.16 -6.91
CA GLY A 51 -0.30 -8.69 -5.76
C GLY A 51 -0.96 -7.63 -4.88
N HIS A 52 -0.92 -6.35 -5.26
CA HIS A 52 -1.56 -5.29 -4.47
C HIS A 52 -3.08 -5.35 -4.59
N PRO A 53 -3.83 -4.96 -3.52
CA PRO A 53 -5.27 -4.80 -3.61
C PRO A 53 -5.67 -3.83 -4.73
N VAL A 54 -6.78 -4.15 -5.40
CA VAL A 54 -7.40 -3.26 -6.39
C VAL A 54 -8.12 -2.14 -5.63
N GLU A 55 -7.45 -1.00 -5.50
CA GLU A 55 -7.97 0.16 -4.77
C GLU A 55 -8.46 1.29 -5.67
N ASP A 56 -8.10 1.30 -6.95
CA ASP A 56 -8.43 2.36 -7.90
C ASP A 56 -9.81 2.19 -8.55
N LYS A 57 -10.50 1.07 -8.29
CA LYS A 57 -11.87 0.80 -8.75
C LYS A 57 -12.60 -0.16 -7.83
N VAL A 58 -13.93 -0.10 -7.83
CA VAL A 58 -14.80 -1.06 -7.15
C VAL A 58 -15.30 -2.07 -8.17
N LEU A 59 -15.18 -3.36 -7.85
CA LEU A 59 -15.69 -4.45 -8.66
C LEU A 59 -17.09 -4.83 -8.19
N ARG A 60 -17.98 -5.11 -9.15
CA ARG A 60 -19.26 -5.75 -8.86
C ARG A 60 -19.05 -7.26 -8.90
N LEU A 61 -18.91 -7.86 -7.73
CA LEU A 61 -18.69 -9.29 -7.60
C LEU A 61 -20.00 -10.00 -7.28
N THR A 62 -20.25 -11.11 -7.96
CA THR A 62 -21.40 -11.99 -7.70
C THR A 62 -20.91 -13.37 -7.31
N LEU A 63 -21.44 -13.88 -6.19
CA LEU A 63 -21.13 -15.17 -5.61
C LEU A 63 -22.27 -16.16 -5.85
N THR A 64 -21.93 -17.35 -6.31
CA THR A 64 -22.80 -18.54 -6.32
C THR A 64 -22.07 -19.68 -5.65
N ALA A 65 -22.78 -20.52 -4.90
CA ALA A 65 -22.18 -21.65 -4.21
C ALA A 65 -23.00 -22.92 -4.41
N THR A 66 -22.34 -24.07 -4.48
CA THR A 66 -22.95 -25.40 -4.53
C THR A 66 -22.36 -26.25 -3.40
N ALA A 67 -23.20 -26.80 -2.54
CA ALA A 67 -22.78 -27.68 -1.45
C ALA A 67 -22.62 -29.12 -1.94
N ASP A 68 -21.91 -29.91 -1.14
CA ASP A 68 -21.96 -31.36 -1.24
C ASP A 68 -23.44 -31.83 -1.15
N GLY A 69 -23.87 -32.63 -2.13
CA GLY A 69 -25.27 -33.04 -2.28
C GLY A 69 -26.12 -32.14 -3.19
N GLY A 70 -25.53 -31.14 -3.85
CA GLY A 70 -26.18 -30.38 -4.93
C GLY A 70 -27.06 -29.22 -4.48
N ARG A 71 -27.07 -28.88 -3.19
CA ARG A 71 -27.77 -27.68 -2.69
C ARG A 71 -27.06 -26.43 -3.20
N THR A 72 -27.80 -25.41 -3.60
CA THR A 72 -27.21 -24.16 -4.13
C THR A 72 -27.52 -22.97 -3.24
N ALA A 73 -26.64 -21.97 -3.25
CA ALA A 73 -26.84 -20.66 -2.63
C ALA A 73 -26.40 -19.55 -3.59
N GLY A 74 -27.13 -18.43 -3.60
CA GLY A 74 -26.89 -17.29 -4.48
C GLY A 74 -27.76 -17.31 -5.76
N PRO A 75 -27.55 -16.36 -6.69
CA PRO A 75 -26.46 -15.38 -6.71
C PRO A 75 -26.57 -14.29 -5.62
N PHE A 76 -25.45 -13.94 -5.01
CA PHE A 76 -25.33 -12.85 -4.04
C PHE A 76 -24.34 -11.80 -4.52
N ASP A 77 -24.71 -10.52 -4.48
CA ASP A 77 -23.77 -9.43 -4.69
C ASP A 77 -22.89 -9.26 -3.46
N LEU A 78 -21.57 -9.16 -3.66
CA LEU A 78 -20.62 -8.92 -2.58
C LEU A 78 -20.39 -7.43 -2.40
N GLY A 79 -20.52 -6.97 -1.16
CA GLY A 79 -20.21 -5.60 -0.77
C GLY A 79 -18.72 -5.44 -0.41
N PRO A 80 -18.18 -4.21 -0.49
CA PRO A 80 -16.89 -3.90 0.11
C PRO A 80 -16.86 -4.27 1.59
N ALA A 81 -15.75 -4.84 2.04
CA ALA A 81 -15.55 -5.22 3.43
C ALA A 81 -14.93 -4.08 4.25
N ALA A 82 -14.91 -4.23 5.58
CA ALA A 82 -14.43 -3.19 6.51
C ALA A 82 -12.93 -2.91 6.38
N GLU A 83 -12.18 -3.85 5.83
CA GLU A 83 -10.75 -3.78 5.52
C GLU A 83 -10.43 -2.75 4.43
N GLY A 84 -11.43 -2.33 3.65
CA GLY A 84 -11.31 -1.28 2.65
C GLY A 84 -11.42 -1.78 1.21
N ARG A 85 -10.94 -0.96 0.27
CA ARG A 85 -11.06 -1.25 -1.17
C ARG A 85 -10.23 -2.47 -1.55
N GLY A 86 -10.75 -3.25 -2.51
CA GLY A 86 -10.14 -4.52 -2.92
C GLY A 86 -10.51 -5.71 -2.02
N PHE A 87 -11.24 -5.49 -0.92
CA PHE A 87 -11.76 -6.54 -0.04
C PHE A 87 -13.28 -6.56 -0.11
N TYR A 88 -13.85 -7.76 -0.17
CA TYR A 88 -15.29 -7.98 -0.28
C TYR A 88 -15.74 -9.09 0.66
N SER A 89 -16.98 -9.00 1.13
CA SER A 89 -17.59 -10.01 1.97
C SER A 89 -19.03 -10.27 1.55
N SER A 90 -19.46 -11.52 1.73
CA SER A 90 -20.86 -11.93 1.56
C SER A 90 -21.67 -11.75 2.84
N GLY A 91 -21.02 -11.66 4.01
CA GLY A 91 -21.69 -11.90 5.29
C GLY A 91 -22.14 -13.36 5.44
N ALA A 92 -22.98 -13.63 6.44
CA ALA A 92 -23.44 -14.98 6.79
C ALA A 92 -24.50 -15.52 5.81
N VAL A 93 -24.09 -15.97 4.62
CA VAL A 93 -25.01 -16.41 3.55
C VAL A 93 -25.05 -17.93 3.34
N LEU A 94 -24.05 -18.67 3.81
CA LEU A 94 -23.96 -20.11 3.63
C LEU A 94 -24.49 -20.85 4.87
N THR A 95 -25.13 -22.00 4.69
CA THR A 95 -25.35 -22.92 5.82
C THR A 95 -24.06 -23.68 6.13
N PRO A 96 -23.86 -24.19 7.36
CA PRO A 96 -22.72 -25.05 7.66
C PRO A 96 -22.59 -26.24 6.67
N GLY A 97 -21.34 -26.59 6.34
CA GLY A 97 -21.00 -27.63 5.38
C GLY A 97 -19.93 -27.20 4.38
N ARG A 98 -19.57 -28.11 3.48
CA ARG A 98 -18.62 -27.86 2.40
C ARG A 98 -19.32 -27.31 1.17
N TRP A 99 -18.74 -26.26 0.60
CA TRP A 99 -19.26 -25.54 -0.55
C TRP A 99 -18.18 -25.33 -1.61
N THR A 100 -18.51 -25.59 -2.87
CA THR A 100 -17.80 -25.03 -4.03
C THR A 100 -18.37 -23.64 -4.30
N VAL A 101 -17.56 -22.62 -4.07
CA VAL A 101 -17.93 -21.22 -4.25
C VAL A 101 -17.32 -20.70 -5.54
N VAL A 102 -18.14 -20.08 -6.37
CA VAL A 102 -17.77 -19.40 -7.59
C VAL A 102 -18.06 -17.91 -7.43
N VAL A 103 -17.04 -17.09 -7.64
CA VAL A 103 -17.16 -15.63 -7.65
C VAL A 103 -16.83 -15.12 -9.04
N THR A 104 -17.69 -14.25 -9.56
CA THR A 104 -17.54 -13.64 -10.88
C THR A 104 -17.62 -12.14 -10.80
N ALA A 105 -16.96 -11.46 -11.74
CA ALA A 105 -17.14 -10.05 -12.01
C ALA A 105 -17.59 -9.89 -13.47
N ALA A 106 -18.52 -8.98 -13.72
CA ALA A 106 -19.01 -8.65 -15.06
C ALA A 106 -18.16 -7.55 -15.73
N ASP A 107 -18.53 -7.17 -16.96
CA ASP A 107 -17.88 -6.10 -17.70
C ASP A 107 -17.74 -4.80 -16.87
N PRO A 108 -16.63 -4.05 -17.03
CA PRO A 108 -15.53 -4.28 -17.98
C PRO A 108 -14.43 -5.24 -17.48
N ASN A 109 -14.60 -5.82 -16.28
CA ASN A 109 -13.57 -6.63 -15.63
C ASN A 109 -14.05 -8.08 -15.52
N VAL A 110 -14.17 -8.78 -16.65
CA VAL A 110 -14.63 -10.17 -16.66
C VAL A 110 -13.59 -11.07 -15.98
N ILE A 111 -13.92 -11.52 -14.77
CA ILE A 111 -13.04 -12.34 -13.92
C ILE A 111 -13.87 -13.45 -13.28
N ARG A 112 -13.27 -14.61 -13.06
CA ARG A 112 -13.86 -15.74 -12.36
C ARG A 112 -12.84 -16.37 -11.42
N ALA A 113 -13.25 -16.70 -10.21
CA ALA A 113 -12.50 -17.53 -9.30
C ALA A 113 -13.42 -18.58 -8.65
N GLU A 114 -12.83 -19.71 -8.32
CA GLU A 114 -13.52 -20.83 -7.70
C GLU A 114 -12.68 -21.32 -6.52
N SER A 115 -13.34 -21.66 -5.41
CA SER A 115 -12.69 -22.13 -4.19
C SER A 115 -13.63 -23.00 -3.37
N THR A 116 -13.07 -23.98 -2.67
CA THR A 116 -13.82 -24.78 -1.70
C THR A 116 -13.79 -24.11 -0.33
N VAL A 117 -14.96 -23.89 0.26
CA VAL A 117 -15.14 -23.27 1.58
C VAL A 117 -15.86 -24.25 2.51
N ASP A 118 -15.25 -24.52 3.65
CA ASP A 118 -15.89 -25.26 4.74
C ASP A 118 -16.57 -24.26 5.70
N ALA A 119 -17.86 -24.02 5.50
CA ALA A 119 -18.67 -23.13 6.33
C ALA A 119 -19.03 -23.81 7.66
N ARG A 120 -18.94 -23.06 8.76
CA ARG A 120 -19.15 -23.57 10.12
C ARG A 120 -20.00 -22.61 10.94
N THR A 121 -20.67 -23.12 11.96
CA THR A 121 -21.40 -22.26 12.91
C THR A 121 -20.42 -21.30 13.59
N PRO A 122 -20.70 -19.99 13.64
CA PRO A 122 -19.86 -19.04 14.36
C PRO A 122 -19.72 -19.47 15.83
N GLN A 123 -18.50 -19.39 16.35
CA GLN A 123 -18.28 -19.60 17.78
C GLN A 123 -18.77 -18.38 18.56
N ALA A 124 -19.59 -18.60 19.59
CA ALA A 124 -19.98 -17.53 20.50
C ALA A 124 -18.75 -16.97 21.22
N ALA A 125 -18.61 -15.64 21.24
CA ALA A 125 -17.59 -15.00 22.06
C ALA A 125 -17.90 -15.26 23.54
N PRO A 126 -16.88 -15.47 24.40
CA PRO A 126 -17.10 -15.52 25.85
C PRO A 126 -17.80 -14.24 26.31
N ALA A 127 -18.84 -14.38 27.13
CA ALA A 127 -19.55 -13.24 27.68
C ALA A 127 -18.55 -12.34 28.42
N ALA A 128 -18.46 -11.07 28.03
CA ALA A 128 -17.67 -10.10 28.75
C ALA A 128 -18.27 -9.92 30.15
N SER A 129 -17.50 -10.23 31.19
CA SER A 129 -17.88 -9.92 32.57
C SER A 129 -18.10 -8.42 32.68
N THR A 130 -19.33 -8.01 33.03
CA THR A 130 -19.68 -6.62 33.31
C THR A 130 -18.75 -6.05 34.37
N PRO A 131 -18.10 -4.88 34.15
CA PRO A 131 -17.33 -4.23 35.19
C PRO A 131 -18.24 -3.86 36.36
N VAL A 132 -17.86 -4.23 37.58
CA VAL A 132 -18.50 -3.67 38.78
C VAL A 132 -18.08 -2.20 38.84
N SER A 133 -19.06 -1.29 38.81
CA SER A 133 -18.81 0.14 38.95
C SER A 133 -18.53 0.43 40.43
N PRO A 134 -17.37 0.96 40.82
CA PRO A 134 -17.22 1.51 42.15
C PRO A 134 -17.99 2.83 42.21
N ASP A 135 -18.77 2.95 43.27
CA ASP A 135 -19.54 4.10 43.71
C ASP A 135 -18.71 5.40 43.61
N ALA A 136 -19.25 6.42 42.94
CA ALA A 136 -18.63 7.74 42.86
C ALA A 136 -19.69 8.80 43.17
N THR A 137 -19.75 9.14 44.45
CA THR A 137 -20.42 10.30 45.04
C THR A 137 -20.18 11.55 44.20
N LYS A 138 -21.26 12.12 43.68
CA LYS A 138 -21.30 13.45 43.07
C LYS A 138 -21.13 14.50 44.17
N THR A 139 -20.05 15.28 44.12
CA THR A 139 -19.98 16.61 44.74
C THR A 139 -19.62 17.62 43.65
N THR A 140 -20.60 18.46 43.32
CA THR A 140 -20.46 19.66 42.51
C THR A 140 -20.02 20.83 43.38
N THR A 141 -19.03 21.62 42.95
CA THR A 141 -18.98 23.10 43.12
C THR A 141 -17.97 23.68 42.10
N PRO A 142 -18.25 24.83 41.46
CA PRO A 142 -17.44 25.43 40.39
C PRO A 142 -16.51 26.55 40.91
N GLU A 143 -15.37 26.81 40.24
CA GLU A 143 -14.95 28.17 39.80
C GLU A 143 -13.56 28.20 39.12
N THR A 144 -13.52 29.00 38.04
CA THR A 144 -12.52 30.01 37.65
C THR A 144 -11.13 29.63 37.11
N ASP A 145 -10.98 29.94 35.82
CA ASP A 145 -9.85 30.47 35.04
C ASP A 145 -8.40 30.17 35.43
N ALA A 146 -7.67 29.62 34.46
CA ALA A 146 -6.29 29.99 34.19
C ALA A 146 -5.98 29.86 32.69
N ALA A 147 -5.73 31.00 32.05
CA ALA A 147 -5.14 31.08 30.72
C ALA A 147 -3.68 30.60 30.74
N SER A 148 -3.26 29.82 29.73
CA SER A 148 -1.98 29.97 29.01
C SER A 148 -1.63 28.73 28.21
N GLY A 149 -1.12 28.93 26.99
CA GLY A 149 -0.24 27.95 26.36
C GLY A 149 -0.45 27.68 24.87
N SER A 150 -0.42 28.72 24.03
CA SER A 150 0.00 28.58 22.63
C SER A 150 1.41 27.96 22.59
N GLY A 151 1.53 26.67 22.31
CA GLY A 151 2.82 25.98 22.41
C GLY A 151 2.92 24.65 21.67
N GLY A 152 2.36 24.53 20.47
CA GLY A 152 2.30 23.23 19.75
C GLY A 152 2.81 23.20 18.31
N THR A 153 3.34 24.31 17.77
CA THR A 153 3.63 24.43 16.31
C THR A 153 5.12 24.68 15.99
N TRP A 154 5.98 24.82 17.00
CA TRP A 154 7.40 25.15 16.80
C TRP A 154 8.31 23.93 16.63
N TRP A 155 7.94 22.78 17.21
CA TRP A 155 8.68 21.52 17.08
C TRP A 155 8.68 20.92 15.66
N THR A 156 7.65 21.18 14.86
CA THR A 156 7.60 20.73 13.45
C THR A 156 8.56 21.51 12.56
N VAL A 157 8.78 22.80 12.84
CA VAL A 157 9.77 23.63 12.14
C VAL A 157 11.20 23.23 12.56
N ALA A 158 11.42 22.96 13.85
CA ALA A 158 12.71 22.50 14.35
C ALA A 158 13.14 21.15 13.75
N PHE A 159 12.19 20.22 13.57
CA PHE A 159 12.46 18.92 12.95
C PHE A 159 12.86 19.04 11.48
N LEU A 160 12.21 19.92 10.72
CA LEU A 160 12.53 20.16 9.31
C LEU A 160 13.89 20.85 9.11
N VAL A 161 14.26 21.79 10.00
CA VAL A 161 15.57 22.46 9.95
C VAL A 161 16.71 21.50 10.31
N ALA A 162 16.50 20.62 11.29
CA ALA A 162 17.49 19.60 11.66
C ALA A 162 17.75 18.60 10.51
N LEU A 163 16.69 18.17 9.81
CA LEU A 163 16.81 17.23 8.68
C LEU A 163 17.55 17.85 7.48
N ALA A 164 17.33 19.14 7.22
CA ALA A 164 18.05 19.88 6.17
C ALA A 164 19.55 20.03 6.49
N LEU A 165 19.92 20.31 7.74
CA LEU A 165 21.32 20.44 8.16
C LEU A 165 22.08 19.12 8.14
N ALA A 166 21.41 18.00 8.47
CA ALA A 166 21.99 16.65 8.39
C ALA A 166 22.26 16.22 6.94
N GLY A 167 21.37 16.56 6.00
CA GLY A 167 21.56 16.28 4.58
C GLY A 167 22.75 17.03 3.96
N VAL A 168 22.94 18.30 4.33
CA VAL A 168 24.02 19.15 3.81
C VAL A 168 25.40 18.70 4.32
N THR A 169 25.49 18.26 5.58
CA THR A 169 26.75 17.76 6.16
C THR A 169 27.19 16.43 5.54
N LEU A 170 26.26 15.52 5.27
CA LEU A 170 26.58 14.23 4.63
C LEU A 170 27.14 14.39 3.20
N ILE A 171 26.62 15.36 2.43
CA ILE A 171 27.07 15.64 1.06
C ILE A 171 28.47 16.26 1.05
N LEU A 172 28.79 17.13 2.03
CA LEU A 172 30.12 17.76 2.12
C LEU A 172 31.22 16.77 2.55
N VAL A 173 30.89 15.80 3.41
CA VAL A 173 31.85 14.75 3.82
C VAL A 173 32.12 13.79 2.66
N ARG A 174 31.10 13.41 1.88
CA ARG A 174 31.26 12.53 0.71
C ARG A 174 32.13 13.13 -0.39
N ARG A 175 32.09 14.47 -0.57
CA ARG A 175 32.92 15.17 -1.56
C ARG A 175 34.40 15.29 -1.17
N ARG A 176 34.75 15.11 0.10
CA ARG A 176 36.15 15.13 0.57
C ARG A 176 36.83 13.77 0.54
N ALA A 177 36.06 12.69 0.32
CA ALA A 177 36.56 11.31 0.32
C ALA A 177 36.98 10.78 -1.06
N SER A 178 37.30 11.65 -2.02
CA SER A 178 37.96 11.26 -3.27
C SER A 178 39.41 11.77 -3.29
N PRO A 179 40.38 10.97 -2.81
CA PRO A 179 41.79 11.26 -2.99
C PRO A 179 42.17 11.10 -4.45
N ASN A 180 42.71 12.19 -4.97
CA ASN A 180 43.62 12.31 -6.10
C ASN A 180 44.38 11.01 -6.45
N ALA A 181 44.13 10.46 -7.65
CA ALA A 181 45.01 9.48 -8.29
C ALA A 181 45.27 9.91 -9.75
N SER A 182 46.34 10.69 -9.89
CA SER A 182 47.39 10.52 -10.90
C SER A 182 47.06 10.65 -12.40
N ARG A 183 47.53 11.79 -12.96
CA ARG A 183 48.32 11.89 -14.22
C ARG A 183 48.91 10.52 -14.66
N ARG A 184 48.91 10.10 -15.93
CA ARG A 184 49.47 10.77 -17.14
C ARG A 184 49.11 9.95 -18.42
N PRO A 185 49.12 10.55 -19.63
CA PRO A 185 48.85 9.90 -20.91
C PRO A 185 50.13 9.63 -21.74
N THR A 186 50.15 8.56 -22.54
CA THR A 186 51.00 8.31 -23.74
C THR A 186 50.56 6.94 -24.29
N GLY A 187 49.97 6.77 -25.47
CA GLY A 187 50.45 7.20 -26.78
C GLY A 187 51.45 6.18 -27.32
N ARG A 188 51.00 5.14 -28.06
CA ARG A 188 51.88 4.27 -28.85
C ARG A 188 51.23 3.93 -30.20
N PRO A 189 51.87 4.24 -31.33
CA PRO A 189 51.33 3.97 -32.67
C PRO A 189 51.57 2.53 -33.10
N VAL A 190 50.65 2.03 -33.93
CA VAL A 190 50.68 0.76 -34.67
C VAL A 190 51.62 0.90 -35.88
N PRO A 191 52.60 0.02 -36.08
CA PRO A 191 53.27 -0.12 -37.37
C PRO A 191 52.61 -1.22 -38.21
N THR A 192 52.06 -0.81 -39.35
CA THR A 192 51.60 -1.64 -40.47
C THR A 192 52.79 -2.31 -41.16
N GLY A 193 52.88 -3.64 -41.10
CA GLY A 193 53.80 -4.43 -41.92
C GLY A 193 53.27 -4.62 -43.34
N ARG A 194 53.98 -4.10 -44.34
CA ARG A 194 53.74 -4.32 -45.78
C ARG A 194 54.68 -5.42 -46.31
N PRO A 195 54.28 -6.25 -47.29
CA PRO A 195 55.05 -7.42 -47.74
C PRO A 195 55.92 -7.14 -48.99
N ARG A 196 56.76 -8.13 -49.36
CA ARG A 196 57.59 -8.35 -50.59
C ARG A 196 59.09 -8.51 -50.24
N ARG A 197 59.93 -9.34 -50.88
CA ARG A 197 59.83 -10.18 -52.08
C ARG A 197 61.02 -11.16 -52.10
N HIS A 198 60.86 -12.19 -52.92
CA HIS A 198 61.85 -13.15 -53.45
C HIS A 198 63.27 -12.63 -53.76
N GLY A 199 64.21 -13.56 -53.61
CA GLY A 199 65.57 -13.57 -54.15
C GLY A 199 66.26 -14.84 -53.68
#